data_AF-A0A392V1T1-F1
#
_entry.id   AF-A0A392V1T1-F1
#
_cell.length_a   1.000
_cell.length_b   1.000
_cell.length_c   1.000
_cell.angle_alpha   90.00
_cell.angle_beta   90.00
_cell.angle_gamma   90.00
#
_symmetry.space_group_name_H-M   'P 1'
#
loop_
_entity.id
_entity.type
_entity.pdbx_description
1 polymer ?
#
loop_
_entity_poly.entity_id
_entity_poly.type
_entity_poly.pdbx_seq_one_letter_code
_entity_poly.pdbx_strand_id
1 'polypeptide(L)' 'NKEVVTPQRGAWVRLYGIPLHAWNEDFFKLCVPDCGRYLSADICTVERDRLDYARILIATPALEVVNCVEKV' A
#
# COMPACT_ATOMS: atom_id res chain seq x y z
N ASN A 1 -10.95 -22.84 17.69
CA ASN A 1 -9.91 -21.79 17.76
C ASN A 1 -10.41 -20.54 17.05
N LYS A 2 -10.77 -19.50 17.78
CA LYS A 2 -11.04 -18.18 17.19
C LYS A 2 -9.69 -17.51 17.00
N GLU A 3 -9.29 -17.28 15.76
CA GLU A 3 -8.12 -16.45 15.46
C GLU A 3 -8.36 -15.06 16.06
N VAL A 4 -7.42 -14.61 16.91
CA VAL A 4 -7.44 -13.24 17.43
C VAL A 4 -7.03 -12.33 16.28
N VAL A 5 -8.01 -11.76 15.58
CA VAL A 5 -7.77 -10.73 14.57
C VAL A 5 -7.32 -9.47 15.31
N THR A 6 -6.02 -9.19 15.28
CA THR A 6 -5.51 -7.91 15.74
C THR A 6 -5.97 -6.83 14.75
N PRO A 7 -6.58 -5.73 15.22
CA PRO A 7 -6.97 -4.64 14.34
C PRO A 7 -5.73 -4.07 13.65
N GLN A 8 -5.78 -3.92 12.33
CA GLN A 8 -4.72 -3.33 11.51
C GLN A 8 -5.19 -1.99 10.93
N ARG A 9 -4.26 -1.04 10.78
CA ARG A 9 -4.58 0.27 10.17
C ARG A 9 -4.33 0.19 8.66
N GLY A 10 -5.35 0.53 7.86
CA GLY A 10 -5.20 0.72 6.42
C GLY A 10 -4.59 2.07 6.09
N ALA A 11 -3.63 2.10 5.15
CA ALA A 11 -3.06 3.34 4.63
C ALA A 11 -2.99 3.29 3.10
N TRP A 12 -3.43 4.38 2.45
CA TRP A 12 -3.26 4.57 1.01
C TRP A 12 -1.91 5.20 0.73
N VAL A 13 -1.08 4.53 -0.06
CA VAL A 13 0.24 5.03 -0.48
C VAL A 13 0.34 5.10 -1.99
N ARG A 14 1.28 5.90 -2.49
CA ARG A 14 1.60 6.02 -3.92
C ARG A 14 2.99 5.45 -4.18
N LEU A 15 3.08 4.56 -5.14
CA LEU A 15 4.34 4.02 -5.66
C LEU A 15 4.70 4.79 -6.94
N TYR A 16 5.85 5.47 -6.91
CA TYR A 16 6.36 6.24 -8.04
C TYR A 16 7.48 5.47 -8.76
N GLY A 17 7.67 5.75 -10.05
CA GLY A 17 8.79 5.20 -10.82
C GLY A 17 8.65 3.72 -11.20
N ILE A 18 7.43 3.17 -11.18
CA ILE A 18 7.17 1.78 -11.57
C ILE A 18 7.38 1.64 -13.09
N PRO A 19 8.27 0.74 -13.55
CA PRO A 19 8.40 0.45 -14.97
C PRO A 19 7.09 -0.09 -15.55
N LEU A 20 6.71 0.34 -16.75
CA LEU A 20 5.43 -0.05 -17.35
C LEU A 20 5.25 -1.58 -17.49
N HIS A 21 6.34 -2.30 -17.78
CA HIS A 21 6.34 -3.76 -17.89
C HIS A 21 6.18 -4.47 -16.53
N ALA A 22 6.41 -3.75 -15.43
CA ALA A 22 6.26 -4.23 -14.06
C ALA A 22 4.97 -3.71 -13.38
N TRP A 23 4.04 -3.13 -14.15
CA TRP A 23 2.78 -2.61 -13.63
C TRP A 23 1.77 -3.74 -13.37
N ASN A 24 1.96 -4.47 -12.28
CA ASN A 24 1.07 -5.54 -11.84
C ASN A 24 1.10 -5.68 -10.32
N GLU A 25 0.09 -6.34 -9.76
CA GLU A 25 -0.04 -6.50 -8.32
C GLU A 25 1.14 -7.23 -7.66
N ASP A 26 1.75 -8.18 -8.36
CA ASP A 26 2.88 -8.93 -7.80
C ASP A 26 4.10 -8.04 -7.61
N PHE A 27 4.33 -7.12 -8.54
CA PHE A 27 5.34 -6.08 -8.37
C PHE A 27 4.96 -5.10 -7.25
N PHE A 28 3.70 -4.68 -7.14
CA PHE A 28 3.28 -3.77 -6.07
C PHE A 28 3.50 -4.37 -4.67
N LYS A 29 3.27 -5.68 -4.50
CA LYS A 29 3.56 -6.41 -3.25
C LYS A 29 5.04 -6.36 -2.88
N LEU A 30 5.94 -6.42 -3.88
CA LEU A 30 7.39 -6.32 -3.67
C LEU A 30 7.84 -4.92 -3.23
N CYS A 31 7.06 -3.87 -3.49
CA CYS A 31 7.43 -2.49 -3.17
C CYS A 31 7.16 -2.07 -1.72
N VAL A 32 6.40 -2.84 -0.95
CA VAL A 32 5.93 -2.41 0.39
C VAL A 32 6.36 -3.24 1.61
N PRO A 33 7.30 -4.21 1.54
CA PRO A 33 7.58 -5.07 2.69
C PRO A 33 8.02 -4.30 3.95
N ASP A 34 8.71 -3.16 3.78
CA ASP A 34 9.16 -2.31 4.89
C ASP A 34 8.04 -1.39 5.45
N CYS A 35 6.99 -1.14 4.66
CA CYS A 35 5.89 -0.24 5.02
C CYS A 35 4.67 -0.99 5.58
N GLY A 36 4.47 -2.24 5.19
CA GLY A 36 3.32 -3.04 5.59
C GLY A 36 2.99 -4.17 4.62
N ARG A 37 1.77 -4.67 4.71
CA ARG A 37 1.28 -5.76 3.86
C ARG A 37 0.29 -5.23 2.83
N TYR A 38 0.52 -5.51 1.55
CA TYR A 38 -0.42 -5.17 0.48
C TYR A 38 -1.83 -5.73 0.77
N LEU A 39 -2.84 -4.90 0.50
CA LEU A 39 -4.26 -5.27 0.60
C LEU A 39 -4.97 -5.17 -0.74
N SER A 40 -4.78 -4.07 -1.48
CA SER A 40 -5.46 -3.82 -2.75
C SER A 40 -4.82 -2.66 -3.52
N ALA A 41 -5.21 -2.47 -4.78
CA ALA A 41 -4.94 -1.29 -5.60
C ALA A 41 -6.25 -0.53 -5.88
N ASP A 42 -6.16 0.77 -6.15
CA ASP A 42 -7.33 1.52 -6.60
C ASP A 42 -7.69 1.20 -8.07
N ILE A 43 -8.91 1.54 -8.47
CA ILE A 43 -9.41 1.21 -9.82
C ILE A 43 -8.54 1.82 -10.93
N CYS A 44 -8.07 3.06 -10.75
CA CYS A 44 -7.23 3.74 -11.74
C CYS A 44 -5.88 3.02 -11.94
N THR A 45 -5.34 2.42 -10.87
CA THR A 45 -4.11 1.61 -10.95
C THR A 45 -4.38 0.28 -11.66
N VAL A 46 -5.51 -0.37 -11.37
CA VAL A 46 -5.89 -1.67 -11.96
C VAL A 46 -6.19 -1.53 -13.45
N GLU A 47 -7.00 -0.53 -13.83
CA GLU A 47 -7.36 -0.26 -15.22
C GLU A 47 -6.24 0.45 -16.01
N ARG A 48 -5.17 0.85 -15.33
CA ARG A 48 -4.01 1.54 -15.91
C ARG A 48 -4.41 2.88 -16.57
N ASP A 49 -5.47 3.52 -16.08
CA ASP A 49 -5.95 4.84 -16.52
C ASP A 49 -4.88 5.93 -16.39
N ARG A 50 -4.02 5.78 -15.37
CA ARG A 50 -2.88 6.65 -15.09
C ARG A 50 -1.65 5.79 -14.77
N LEU A 51 -0.49 6.25 -15.24
CA LEU A 51 0.77 5.53 -15.12
C LEU A 51 1.88 6.36 -14.46
N ASP A 52 1.52 7.50 -13.87
CA ASP A 52 2.43 8.36 -13.12
C ASP A 52 2.74 7.84 -11.71
N TYR A 53 1.79 7.10 -11.12
CA TYR A 53 1.98 6.30 -9.91
C TYR A 53 0.93 5.20 -9.80
N ALA A 54 1.26 4.12 -9.08
CA ALA A 54 0.29 3.16 -8.60
C ALA A 54 -0.18 3.57 -7.21
N ARG A 55 -1.48 3.57 -6.94
CA ARG A 55 -2.04 3.84 -5.61
C ARG A 55 -2.55 2.53 -5.01
N ILE A 56 -1.95 2.15 -3.89
CA ILE A 56 -2.22 0.88 -3.22
C ILE A 56 -2.61 1.09 -1.77
N LEU A 57 -3.42 0.18 -1.26
CA LEU A 57 -3.81 0.07 0.13
C LEU A 57 -2.90 -0.96 0.81
N ILE A 58 -2.30 -0.56 1.93
CA ILE A 58 -1.49 -1.44 2.77
C ILE A 58 -2.09 -1.55 4.18
N ALA A 59 -1.92 -2.71 4.80
CA ALA A 59 -2.07 -2.91 6.22
C ALA A 59 -0.75 -2.55 6.91
N THR A 60 -0.81 -1.56 7.77
CA THR A 60 0.27 -1.17 8.68
C THR A 60 0.00 -1.77 10.07
N PRO A 61 1.03 -2.02 10.89
CA PRO A 61 0.85 -2.34 12.30
C PRO A 61 -0.07 -1.32 12.98
N ALA A 62 -0.77 -1.73 14.04
CA ALA A 62 -1.57 -0.81 14.85
C ALA A 62 -0.66 0.21 15.52
N LEU A 63 -0.44 1.34 14.85
CA LEU A 63 0.25 2.49 15.40
C LEU A 63 -0.72 3.33 16.23
N GLU A 64 -0.15 4.06 17.20
CA GLU A 64 -0.82 5.14 17.92
C GLU A 64 -1.55 6.08 16.94
N VAL A 65 -2.52 6.84 17.45
CA VAL A 65 -3.22 7.85 16.63
C VAL A 65 -2.19 8.72 15.93
N VAL A 66 -2.36 8.91 14.62
CA VAL A 66 -1.47 9.74 13.79
C VAL A 66 -1.61 11.20 14.23
N ASN A 67 -0.88 11.57 15.28
CA ASN A 67 -0.79 12.92 15.83
C ASN A 67 0.65 13.47 15.77
N CYS A 68 1.58 12.72 15.16
CA CYS A 68 2.96 13.15 14.96
C CYS A 68 3.16 13.69 13.53
N VAL A 69 4.03 14.69 13.42
CA VAL A 69 4.57 15.18 12.14
C VAL A 69 6.04 14.83 12.13
N GLU A 70 6.42 13.84 11.33
CA GLU A 70 7.83 13.55 11.05
C GLU A 70 8.37 14.60 10.08
N LYS A 71 9.46 15.27 10.47
CA LYS A 71 10.18 16.19 9.59
C LYS A 71 11.26 15.41 8.86
N VAL A 72 11.18 15.37 7.54
CA VAL A 72 12.20 14.82 6.63
C VAL A 72 13.33 15.83 6.46
#